data_AF-A0A1Q4XKT2-F1
#
_entry.id   AF-A0A1Q4XKT2-F1
#
_cell.length_a   1.000
_cell.length_b   1.000
_cell.length_c   1.000
_cell.angle_alpha   90.00
_cell.angle_beta   90.00
_cell.angle_gamma   90.00
#
_symmetry.space_group_name_H-M   'P 1'
#
loop_
_entity.id
_entity.type
_entity.pdbx_description
1 polymer ?
#
loop_
_entity_poly.entity_id
_entity_poly.type
_entity_poly.pdbx_seq_one_letter_code
_entity_poly.pdbx_strand_id
1 'polypeptide(L)'
;MTPENTPYPKADFREPSPSGYLYIALSVAPPRGPLPRRSAERDDAVQECLSLAWSLAERDDVLRARVFEAVLMPPLRGAPGFDVTMLVEAASPEDLEEVRRAAAPDRLGADLVMPARNPVRIGDTEHPADGTYLFNHFRAADGDTAADVWEELTGWYTAKTGVDNSTPLRALEESPFPLVNYARLPTGAVSFLLRQLPRPSFHRFVRARLKANGMTALPVLYLPA
;
A
#
# COMPACT_ATOMS: atom_id res chain seq x y z
N MET A 1 -2.44 -4.38 -30.82
CA MET A 1 -3.17 -4.65 -29.56
C MET A 1 -4.50 -3.95 -29.63
N THR A 2 -5.58 -4.70 -29.77
CA THR A 2 -6.96 -4.19 -29.68
C THR A 2 -7.19 -3.69 -28.25
N PRO A 3 -7.78 -2.51 -28.03
CA PRO A 3 -8.08 -2.07 -26.67
C PRO A 3 -9.08 -3.07 -26.07
N GLU A 4 -8.71 -3.76 -24.99
CA GLU A 4 -9.69 -4.53 -24.24
C GLU A 4 -10.73 -3.53 -23.70
N ASN A 5 -11.94 -3.59 -24.27
CA ASN A 5 -13.10 -2.89 -23.76
C ASN A 5 -13.42 -3.44 -22.37
N THR A 6 -12.83 -2.85 -21.32
CA THR A 6 -13.32 -3.08 -19.97
C THR A 6 -14.71 -2.42 -19.84
N PRO A 7 -15.66 -2.99 -19.09
CA PRO A 7 -16.99 -2.39 -18.93
C PRO A 7 -17.00 -1.14 -18.03
N TYR A 8 -15.82 -0.65 -17.65
CA TYR A 8 -15.64 0.50 -16.78
C TYR A 8 -14.83 1.58 -17.51
N PRO A 9 -15.11 2.87 -17.25
CA PRO A 9 -14.33 3.95 -17.84
C PRO A 9 -12.87 3.84 -17.42
N LYS A 10 -11.96 4.25 -18.31
CA LYS A 10 -10.55 4.40 -17.95
C LYS A 10 -10.43 5.41 -16.82
N ALA A 11 -9.61 5.10 -15.82
CA ALA A 11 -9.33 6.04 -14.75
C ALA A 11 -8.52 7.24 -15.27
N ASP A 12 -8.59 8.35 -14.55
CA ASP A 12 -7.80 9.55 -14.83
C ASP A 12 -6.36 9.36 -14.33
N PHE A 13 -5.59 8.59 -15.09
CA PHE A 13 -4.21 8.29 -14.76
C PHE A 13 -3.32 9.52 -14.92
N ARG A 14 -2.44 9.70 -13.95
CA ARG A 14 -1.37 10.68 -13.95
C ARG A 14 -0.05 10.00 -14.18
N GLU A 15 0.92 10.79 -14.63
CA GLU A 15 2.30 10.34 -14.75
C GLU A 15 2.83 9.79 -13.41
N PRO A 16 3.74 8.80 -13.47
CA PRO A 16 4.54 8.35 -12.35
C PRO A 16 5.02 9.48 -11.45
N SER A 17 5.01 9.28 -10.14
CA SER A 17 5.83 10.14 -9.27
C SER A 17 7.31 9.95 -9.62
N PRO A 18 8.12 11.02 -9.74
CA PRO A 18 9.57 10.90 -9.88
C PRO A 18 10.24 10.38 -8.60
N SER A 19 9.51 10.34 -7.48
CA SER A 19 9.99 9.93 -6.17
C SER A 19 10.34 8.45 -6.06
N GLY A 20 11.30 8.16 -5.19
CA GLY A 20 11.51 6.82 -4.65
C GLY A 20 10.64 6.58 -3.42
N TYR A 21 10.28 5.34 -3.13
CA TYR A 21 9.56 4.97 -1.92
C TYR A 21 10.28 3.86 -1.18
N LEU A 22 10.52 4.03 0.12
CA LEU A 22 10.96 2.96 1.01
C LEU A 22 9.78 2.55 1.89
N TYR A 23 9.24 1.37 1.64
CA TYR A 23 8.17 0.77 2.44
C TYR A 23 8.77 -0.18 3.47
N ILE A 24 8.63 0.15 4.76
CA ILE A 24 9.12 -0.64 5.88
C ILE A 24 7.91 -1.17 6.64
N ALA A 25 7.84 -2.48 6.89
CA ALA A 25 6.70 -3.10 7.55
C ALA A 25 7.15 -4.05 8.66
N LEU A 26 6.46 -3.97 9.81
CA LEU A 26 6.75 -4.70 11.03
C LEU A 26 5.50 -5.47 11.47
N SER A 27 5.69 -6.70 11.97
CA SER A 27 4.69 -7.57 12.56
C SER A 27 4.95 -7.69 14.06
N VAL A 28 4.58 -6.66 14.82
CA VAL A 28 4.91 -6.52 16.23
C VAL A 28 3.96 -7.34 17.09
N ALA A 29 2.66 -7.07 16.99
CA ALA A 29 1.60 -7.76 17.74
C ALA A 29 0.38 -8.05 16.85
N PRO A 30 0.56 -8.77 15.72
CA PRO A 30 -0.52 -9.01 14.77
C PRO A 30 -1.72 -9.68 15.43
N PRO A 31 -2.95 -9.25 15.08
CA PRO A 31 -4.15 -9.80 15.68
C PRO A 31 -4.40 -11.25 15.25
N ARG A 32 -4.96 -12.05 16.15
CA ARG A 32 -5.49 -13.39 15.84
C ARG A 32 -6.82 -13.37 15.06
N GLY A 33 -7.31 -12.18 14.73
CA GLY A 33 -8.56 -11.92 14.04
C GLY A 33 -8.46 -10.61 13.26
N PRO A 34 -9.59 -10.02 12.82
CA PRO A 34 -9.54 -8.88 11.90
C PRO A 34 -9.06 -7.56 12.53
N LEU A 35 -9.16 -7.42 13.86
CA LEU A 35 -8.94 -6.15 14.54
C LEU A 35 -7.73 -6.25 15.48
N PRO A 36 -6.70 -5.39 15.29
CA PRO A 36 -5.64 -5.19 16.27
C PRO A 36 -6.19 -4.86 17.66
N ARG A 37 -5.50 -5.32 18.70
CA ARG A 37 -5.79 -5.01 20.09
C ARG A 37 -4.70 -4.06 20.62
N ARG A 38 -5.01 -3.35 21.70
CA ARG A 38 -3.99 -2.56 22.42
C ARG A 38 -2.83 -3.45 22.81
N SER A 39 -1.61 -2.99 22.54
CA SER A 39 -0.37 -3.69 22.84
C SER A 39 0.71 -2.67 23.14
N ALA A 40 1.31 -2.73 24.34
CA ALA A 40 2.39 -1.81 24.71
C ALA A 40 3.60 -1.96 23.79
N GLU A 41 3.93 -3.19 23.38
CA GLU A 41 5.02 -3.47 22.44
C GLU A 41 4.78 -2.81 21.07
N ARG A 42 3.52 -2.79 20.61
CA ARG A 42 3.13 -2.12 19.38
C ARG A 42 3.19 -0.60 19.53
N ASP A 43 2.73 -0.08 20.66
CA ASP A 43 2.81 1.35 20.97
C ASP A 43 4.28 1.83 21.00
N ASP A 44 5.18 1.04 21.61
CA ASP A 44 6.63 1.30 21.65
C ASP A 44 7.24 1.28 20.23
N ALA A 45 6.92 0.27 19.41
CA ALA A 45 7.40 0.18 18.03
C ALA A 45 6.92 1.36 17.16
N VAL A 46 5.68 1.82 17.37
CA VAL A 46 5.15 3.03 16.71
C VAL A 46 5.95 4.26 17.13
N GLN A 47 6.25 4.44 18.43
CA GLN A 47 7.05 5.57 18.90
C GLN A 47 8.49 5.54 18.34
N GLU A 48 9.09 4.36 18.22
CA GLU A 48 10.40 4.20 17.61
C GLU A 48 10.37 4.57 16.11
N CYS A 49 9.36 4.10 15.38
CA CYS A 49 9.16 4.45 13.98
C CYS A 49 8.88 5.96 13.80
N LEU A 50 8.11 6.59 14.68
CA LEU A 50 7.84 8.03 14.64
C LEU A 50 9.11 8.86 14.88
N SER A 51 9.91 8.47 15.87
CA SER A 51 11.19 9.10 16.16
C SER A 51 12.14 9.02 14.95
N LEU A 52 12.18 7.87 14.30
CA LEU A 52 12.95 7.69 13.07
C LEU A 52 12.37 8.50 11.91
N ALA A 53 11.05 8.50 11.73
CA ALA A 53 10.39 9.27 10.68
C ALA A 53 10.70 10.77 10.80
N TRP A 54 10.72 11.32 12.02
CA TRP A 54 11.14 12.69 12.25
C TRP A 54 12.60 12.94 11.88
N SER A 55 13.51 12.04 12.28
CA SER A 55 14.92 12.12 11.88
C SER A 55 15.12 12.04 10.36
N LEU A 56 14.36 11.18 9.67
CA LEU A 56 14.44 11.06 8.22
C LEU A 56 13.88 12.32 7.53
N ALA A 57 12.82 12.93 8.05
CA ALA A 57 12.22 14.14 7.50
C ALA A 57 13.13 15.38 7.59
N GLU A 58 14.20 15.36 8.39
CA GLU A 58 15.22 16.41 8.44
C GLU A 58 16.25 16.30 7.31
N ARG A 59 16.23 15.22 6.52
CA ARG A 59 17.16 15.01 5.40
C ARG A 59 16.64 15.67 4.12
N ASP A 60 17.55 16.26 3.34
CA ASP A 60 17.21 16.91 2.07
C ASP A 60 16.75 15.93 0.97
N ASP A 61 17.12 14.66 1.07
CA ASP A 61 16.76 13.60 0.12
C ASP A 61 15.43 12.89 0.47
N VAL A 62 14.81 13.26 1.59
CA VAL A 62 13.51 12.74 2.04
C VAL A 62 12.45 13.82 1.90
N LEU A 63 11.48 13.57 1.03
CA LEU A 63 10.32 14.44 0.87
C LEU A 63 9.31 14.24 2.02
N ARG A 64 9.22 13.01 2.52
CA ARG A 64 8.29 12.65 3.58
C ARG A 64 8.62 11.33 4.25
N ALA A 65 8.31 11.20 5.53
CA ALA A 65 8.20 9.93 6.21
C ALA A 65 6.89 9.87 7.02
N ARG A 66 6.13 8.79 6.88
CA ARG A 66 4.88 8.57 7.61
C ARG A 66 4.82 7.20 8.23
N VAL A 67 4.32 7.15 9.46
CA VAL A 67 4.06 5.91 10.20
C VAL A 67 2.57 5.64 10.22
N PHE A 68 2.24 4.37 10.08
CA PHE A 68 0.88 3.87 9.97
C PHE A 68 0.68 2.70 10.91
N GLU A 69 -0.51 2.66 11.46
CA GLU A 69 -0.96 1.73 12.47
C GLU A 69 -2.16 0.95 11.95
N ALA A 70 -2.07 -0.38 11.90
CA ALA A 70 -3.17 -1.19 11.39
C ALA A 70 -4.41 -1.03 12.27
N VAL A 71 -5.56 -0.90 11.62
CA VAL A 71 -6.89 -0.86 12.27
C VAL A 71 -7.81 -1.96 11.79
N LEU A 72 -7.51 -2.57 10.63
CA LEU A 72 -8.25 -3.72 10.12
C LEU A 72 -7.35 -4.57 9.22
N MET A 73 -7.25 -5.85 9.56
CA MET A 73 -6.44 -6.87 8.88
C MET A 73 -7.34 -8.07 8.52
N PRO A 74 -7.98 -8.08 7.34
CA PRO A 74 -8.83 -9.19 6.91
C PRO A 74 -8.13 -10.54 7.05
N PRO A 75 -8.78 -11.57 7.65
CA PRO A 75 -8.16 -12.86 7.95
C PRO A 75 -8.05 -13.74 6.70
N LEU A 76 -7.25 -13.29 5.73
CA LEU A 76 -7.01 -13.96 4.46
C LEU A 76 -5.77 -14.84 4.59
N ARG A 77 -5.84 -16.04 4.00
CA ARG A 77 -4.71 -16.96 4.00
C ARG A 77 -3.51 -16.32 3.29
N GLY A 78 -2.39 -16.23 3.98
CA GLY A 78 -1.16 -15.64 3.45
C GLY A 78 -1.12 -14.11 3.48
N ALA A 79 -2.11 -13.44 4.09
CA ALA A 79 -2.01 -12.02 4.37
C ALA A 79 -0.81 -11.72 5.28
N PRO A 80 -0.11 -10.60 5.06
CA PRO A 80 0.97 -10.20 5.94
C PRO A 80 0.45 -9.83 7.34
N GLY A 81 1.31 -10.03 8.34
CA GLY A 81 1.09 -9.64 9.73
C GLY A 81 1.46 -8.19 10.05
N PHE A 82 1.65 -7.35 9.03
CA PHE A 82 2.15 -5.98 9.19
C PHE A 82 1.12 -5.12 9.93
N ASP A 83 1.35 -4.87 11.21
CA ASP A 83 0.47 -4.08 12.07
C ASP A 83 1.02 -2.69 12.39
N VAL A 84 2.29 -2.46 12.03
CA VAL A 84 2.96 -1.16 11.97
C VAL A 84 3.71 -1.07 10.64
N THR A 85 3.62 0.07 9.96
CA THR A 85 4.41 0.31 8.74
C THR A 85 4.83 1.76 8.62
N MET A 86 6.01 1.99 8.05
CA MET A 86 6.51 3.31 7.70
C MET A 86 6.67 3.41 6.18
N LEU A 87 6.14 4.47 5.59
CA LEU A 87 6.37 4.82 4.19
C LEU A 87 7.21 6.08 4.13
N VAL A 88 8.41 5.95 3.56
CA VAL A 88 9.30 7.08 3.29
C VAL A 88 9.27 7.38 1.80
N GLU A 89 8.99 8.63 1.46
CA GLU A 89 9.06 9.17 0.10
C GLU A 89 10.37 9.94 -0.04
N ALA A 90 11.26 9.44 -0.90
CA ALA A 90 12.53 10.05 -1.24
C ALA A 90 12.40 10.91 -2.51
N ALA A 91 13.32 11.84 -2.71
CA ALA A 91 13.32 12.73 -3.88
C ALA A 91 13.38 11.94 -5.20
N SER A 92 14.10 10.83 -5.23
CA SER A 92 14.20 9.92 -6.38
C SER A 92 14.43 8.46 -5.95
N PRO A 93 14.21 7.46 -6.83
CA PRO A 93 14.61 6.07 -6.59
C PRO A 93 16.10 5.89 -6.30
N GLU A 94 16.96 6.75 -6.85
CA GLU A 94 18.41 6.71 -6.70
C GLU A 94 18.84 7.03 -5.25
N ASP A 95 18.06 7.82 -4.52
CA ASP A 95 18.33 8.20 -3.12
C ASP A 95 17.99 7.07 -2.13
N LEU A 96 17.27 6.03 -2.57
CA LEU A 96 16.71 5.01 -1.67
C LEU A 96 17.76 4.20 -0.91
N GLU A 97 18.95 4.02 -1.46
CA GLU A 97 20.01 3.27 -0.77
C GLU A 97 20.54 4.05 0.46
N GLU A 98 20.74 5.36 0.33
CA GLU A 98 21.14 6.21 1.45
C GLU A 98 20.02 6.35 2.48
N VAL A 99 18.78 6.52 2.02
CA VAL A 99 17.59 6.55 2.89
C VAL A 99 17.41 5.23 3.64
N ARG A 100 17.60 4.08 2.99
CA ARG A 100 17.54 2.74 3.62
C ARG A 100 18.61 2.58 4.69
N ARG A 101 19.83 3.04 4.43
CA ARG A 101 20.92 2.99 5.41
C ARG A 101 20.65 3.89 6.61
N ALA A 102 20.12 5.09 6.39
CA ALA A 102 19.72 6.00 7.46
C ALA A 102 18.56 5.45 8.29
N ALA A 103 17.59 4.79 7.64
CA ALA A 103 16.47 4.14 8.30
C ALA A 103 16.89 2.93 9.16
N ALA A 104 18.03 2.31 8.86
CA ALA A 104 18.59 1.17 9.59
C ALA A 104 17.52 0.12 9.97
N PRO A 105 16.77 -0.44 9.00
CA PRO A 105 15.53 -1.19 9.26
C PRO A 105 15.72 -2.45 10.11
N ASP A 106 16.91 -3.05 10.11
CA ASP A 106 17.25 -4.17 10.98
C ASP A 106 17.13 -3.81 12.47
N ARG A 107 17.39 -2.54 12.83
CA ARG A 107 17.27 -2.05 14.21
C ARG A 107 15.80 -1.92 14.64
N LEU A 108 14.91 -1.67 13.70
CA LEU A 108 13.45 -1.63 13.93
C LEU A 108 12.83 -3.03 13.98
N GLY A 109 13.58 -4.09 13.63
CA GLY A 109 13.01 -5.42 13.48
C GLY A 109 12.05 -5.53 12.29
N ALA A 110 12.34 -4.85 11.18
CA ALA A 110 11.49 -4.88 9.99
C ALA A 110 11.38 -6.29 9.38
N ASP A 111 10.15 -6.75 9.15
CA ASP A 111 9.88 -8.01 8.43
C ASP A 111 9.95 -7.84 6.91
N LEU A 112 9.68 -6.63 6.43
CA LEU A 112 9.78 -6.27 5.02
C LEU A 112 10.36 -4.87 4.87
N VAL A 113 11.34 -4.77 3.99
CA VAL A 113 11.92 -3.50 3.53
C VAL A 113 11.89 -3.51 2.01
N MET A 114 11.00 -2.73 1.43
CA MET A 114 10.72 -2.73 0.00
C MET A 114 11.04 -1.35 -0.60
N PRO A 115 12.23 -1.16 -1.20
CA PRO A 115 12.47 -0.02 -2.07
C PRO A 115 11.59 -0.17 -3.32
N ALA A 116 10.93 0.91 -3.70
CA ALA A 116 9.87 0.90 -4.69
C ALA A 116 9.85 2.19 -5.51
N ARG A 117 9.25 2.10 -6.68
CA ARG A 117 8.87 3.26 -7.51
C ARG A 117 7.36 3.24 -7.77
N ASN A 118 6.82 4.38 -8.16
CA ASN A 118 5.44 4.48 -8.61
C ASN A 118 5.36 4.30 -10.14
N PRO A 119 4.75 3.22 -10.68
CA PRO A 119 4.69 3.01 -12.13
C PRO A 119 3.62 3.85 -12.83
N VAL A 120 2.61 4.30 -12.10
CA VAL A 120 1.45 5.10 -12.55
C VAL A 120 0.63 5.48 -11.31
N ARG A 121 -0.18 6.54 -11.34
CA ARG A 121 -1.06 6.87 -10.20
C ARG A 121 -2.37 7.51 -10.62
N ILE A 122 -3.29 7.62 -9.67
CA ILE A 122 -4.48 8.48 -9.78
C ILE A 122 -4.50 9.44 -8.58
N GLY A 123 -5.01 10.65 -8.78
CA GLY A 123 -5.18 11.64 -7.71
C GLY A 123 -3.91 12.00 -6.94
N ASP A 124 -4.09 12.34 -5.66
CA ASP A 124 -3.04 12.55 -4.68
C ASP A 124 -3.42 11.76 -3.40
N THR A 125 -2.67 10.69 -3.10
CA THR A 125 -2.93 9.86 -1.91
C THR A 125 -2.62 10.62 -0.62
N GLU A 126 -1.83 11.67 -0.72
CA GLU A 126 -1.21 12.34 0.40
C GLU A 126 -1.93 13.63 0.81
N HIS A 127 -2.98 14.00 0.06
CA HIS A 127 -3.81 15.17 0.31
C HIS A 127 -5.32 14.86 0.27
N PRO A 128 -6.06 15.18 1.34
CA PRO A 128 -5.58 15.49 2.69
C PRO A 128 -4.86 14.29 3.33
N ALA A 129 -3.98 14.59 4.29
CA ALA A 129 -3.20 13.62 5.06
C ALA A 129 -4.01 13.04 6.24
N ASP A 130 -5.25 12.60 5.98
CA ASP A 130 -6.17 12.14 7.00
C ASP A 130 -6.96 10.88 6.58
N GLY A 131 -7.67 10.29 7.53
CA GLY A 131 -8.55 9.16 7.27
C GLY A 131 -7.85 7.80 7.27
N THR A 132 -8.49 6.84 6.60
CA THR A 132 -8.02 5.44 6.55
C THR A 132 -7.26 5.20 5.26
N TYR A 133 -6.11 4.56 5.38
CA TYR A 133 -5.27 4.17 4.25
C TYR A 133 -5.36 2.66 4.02
N LEU A 134 -5.40 2.27 2.76
CA LEU A 134 -5.28 0.90 2.29
C LEU A 134 -3.86 0.69 1.78
N PHE A 135 -3.19 -0.33 2.30
CA PHE A 135 -2.05 -0.96 1.64
C PHE A 135 -2.49 -2.34 1.19
N ASN A 136 -2.76 -2.47 -0.10
CA ASN A 136 -3.14 -3.74 -0.70
C ASN A 136 -1.91 -4.45 -1.25
N HIS A 137 -1.43 -5.44 -0.51
CA HIS A 137 -0.27 -6.22 -0.87
C HIS A 137 -0.66 -7.24 -1.92
N PHE A 138 -0.06 -7.17 -3.10
CA PHE A 138 -0.34 -8.11 -4.15
C PHE A 138 0.74 -9.17 -4.23
N ARG A 139 0.33 -10.44 -4.19
CA ARG A 139 1.16 -11.54 -4.70
C ARG A 139 0.88 -11.69 -6.18
N ALA A 140 1.92 -11.77 -7.00
CA ALA A 140 1.87 -11.96 -8.44
C ALA A 140 3.18 -12.61 -8.91
N ALA A 141 3.28 -12.93 -10.19
CA ALA A 141 4.52 -13.43 -10.79
C ALA A 141 5.63 -12.37 -10.76
N ASP A 142 5.29 -11.12 -11.07
CA ASP A 142 6.21 -10.00 -11.15
C ASP A 142 5.48 -8.65 -10.99
N GLY A 143 6.25 -7.57 -10.86
CA GLY A 143 5.73 -6.22 -10.63
C GLY A 143 5.17 -5.52 -11.86
N ASP A 144 5.56 -5.88 -13.08
CA ASP A 144 4.99 -5.35 -14.32
C ASP A 144 3.56 -5.88 -14.48
N THR A 145 3.41 -7.22 -14.43
CA THR A 145 2.11 -7.90 -14.51
C THR A 145 1.17 -7.38 -13.42
N ALA A 146 1.67 -7.19 -12.19
CA ALA A 146 0.85 -6.64 -11.12
C ALA A 146 0.38 -5.20 -11.39
N ALA A 147 1.25 -4.35 -11.95
CA ALA A 147 0.90 -2.97 -12.30
C ALA A 147 -0.15 -2.92 -13.42
N ASP A 148 0.03 -3.71 -14.48
CA ASP A 148 -0.92 -3.79 -15.60
C ASP A 148 -2.32 -4.23 -15.14
N VAL A 149 -2.38 -5.28 -14.33
CA VAL A 149 -3.65 -5.76 -13.76
C VAL A 149 -4.26 -4.71 -12.82
N TRP A 150 -3.44 -4.01 -12.04
CA TRP A 150 -3.92 -2.92 -11.20
C TRP A 150 -4.54 -1.79 -12.03
N GLU A 151 -3.93 -1.40 -13.16
CA GLU A 151 -4.47 -0.39 -14.07
C GLU A 151 -5.84 -0.82 -14.63
N GLU A 152 -5.96 -2.06 -15.09
CA GLU A 152 -7.24 -2.63 -15.58
C GLU A 152 -8.35 -2.55 -14.52
N LEU A 153 -8.00 -2.75 -13.25
CA LEU A 153 -8.95 -2.74 -12.14
C LEU A 153 -9.30 -1.32 -11.68
N THR A 154 -8.45 -0.34 -11.94
CA THR A 154 -8.57 1.02 -11.38
C THR A 154 -9.88 1.69 -11.80
N GLY A 155 -10.30 1.52 -13.06
CA GLY A 155 -11.58 2.04 -13.56
C GLY A 155 -12.82 1.50 -12.80
N TRP A 156 -12.75 0.26 -12.31
CA TRP A 156 -13.81 -0.29 -11.47
C TRP A 156 -13.85 0.39 -10.10
N TYR A 157 -12.68 0.59 -9.48
CA TYR A 157 -12.56 1.17 -8.15
C TYR A 157 -13.02 2.62 -8.12
N THR A 158 -12.60 3.44 -9.09
CA THR A 158 -13.06 4.83 -9.22
C THR A 158 -14.59 4.87 -9.38
N ALA A 159 -15.14 4.07 -10.29
CA ALA A 159 -16.57 4.07 -10.59
C ALA A 159 -17.47 3.47 -9.50
N LYS A 160 -16.98 2.51 -8.69
CA LYS A 160 -17.82 1.73 -7.75
C LYS A 160 -17.55 1.97 -6.28
N THR A 161 -16.37 2.46 -5.93
CA THR A 161 -15.98 2.68 -4.54
C THR A 161 -15.78 4.16 -4.20
N GLY A 162 -15.61 5.01 -5.22
CA GLY A 162 -15.32 6.44 -5.04
C GLY A 162 -13.87 6.71 -4.62
N VAL A 163 -12.99 5.71 -4.73
CA VAL A 163 -11.54 5.92 -4.59
C VAL A 163 -11.09 6.79 -5.76
N ASP A 164 -10.54 7.95 -5.45
CA ASP A 164 -10.10 8.97 -6.40
C ASP A 164 -8.57 9.16 -6.41
N ASN A 165 -7.87 8.46 -5.51
CA ASN A 165 -6.44 8.52 -5.32
C ASN A 165 -5.86 7.12 -5.15
N SER A 166 -4.64 6.90 -5.61
CA SER A 166 -3.94 5.63 -5.47
C SER A 166 -2.52 5.76 -6.03
N THR A 167 -1.55 5.34 -5.24
CA THR A 167 -0.12 5.32 -5.58
C THR A 167 0.38 3.87 -5.45
N PRO A 168 0.30 3.05 -6.50
CA PRO A 168 0.91 1.72 -6.48
C PRO A 168 2.42 1.82 -6.28
N LEU A 169 2.96 1.03 -5.35
CA LEU A 169 4.36 0.93 -5.01
C LEU A 169 4.89 -0.37 -5.60
N ARG A 170 5.60 -0.28 -6.72
CA ARG A 170 6.22 -1.44 -7.38
C ARG A 170 7.63 -1.61 -6.85
N ALA A 171 7.93 -2.81 -6.33
CA ALA A 171 9.25 -3.13 -5.81
C ALA A 171 10.33 -2.98 -6.90
N LEU A 172 11.48 -2.42 -6.51
CA LEU A 172 12.69 -2.34 -7.34
C LEU A 172 13.54 -3.60 -7.24
N GLU A 173 13.37 -4.35 -6.15
CA GLU A 173 14.06 -5.60 -5.84
C GLU A 173 13.05 -6.76 -5.79
N GLU A 174 13.54 -8.00 -5.68
CA GLU A 174 12.67 -9.15 -5.43
C GLU A 174 11.93 -8.98 -4.10
N SER A 175 10.61 -9.16 -4.13
CA SER A 175 9.74 -8.98 -2.97
C SER A 175 8.63 -10.03 -2.99
N PRO A 176 8.21 -10.56 -1.81
CA PRO A 176 7.02 -11.40 -1.73
C PRO A 176 5.75 -10.68 -2.17
N PHE A 177 5.79 -9.34 -2.22
CA PHE A 177 4.73 -8.48 -2.71
C PHE A 177 5.33 -7.55 -3.79
N PRO A 178 5.39 -7.97 -5.06
CA PRO A 178 5.98 -7.16 -6.13
C PRO A 178 5.25 -5.82 -6.37
N LEU A 179 4.01 -5.69 -5.87
CA LEU A 179 3.24 -4.45 -5.86
C LEU A 179 2.48 -4.29 -4.55
N VAL A 180 2.55 -3.12 -3.92
CA VAL A 180 1.69 -2.72 -2.82
C VAL A 180 0.90 -1.48 -3.25
N ASN A 181 -0.42 -1.59 -3.35
CA ASN A 181 -1.23 -0.42 -3.68
C ASN A 181 -1.53 0.41 -2.43
N TYR A 182 -1.02 1.64 -2.40
CA TYR A 182 -1.25 2.62 -1.34
C TYR A 182 -2.36 3.60 -1.76
N ALA A 183 -3.46 3.66 -1.01
CA ALA A 183 -4.60 4.53 -1.33
C ALA A 183 -5.31 5.02 -0.07
N ARG A 184 -5.78 6.26 -0.08
CA ARG A 184 -6.63 6.82 0.96
C ARG A 184 -8.08 6.49 0.63
N LEU A 185 -8.79 5.93 1.59
CA LEU A 185 -10.17 5.50 1.40
C LEU A 185 -11.14 6.68 1.53
N PRO A 186 -12.17 6.77 0.67
CA PRO A 186 -13.20 7.81 0.76
C PRO A 186 -14.12 7.62 1.99
N THR A 187 -14.03 6.46 2.63
CA THR A 187 -14.78 6.10 3.85
C THR A 187 -13.91 5.22 4.75
N GLY A 188 -14.27 5.06 6.03
CA GLY A 188 -13.54 4.17 6.95
C GLY A 188 -13.43 2.71 6.50
N ALA A 189 -12.45 2.00 7.06
CA ALA A 189 -12.03 0.63 6.71
C ALA A 189 -13.19 -0.36 6.51
N VAL A 190 -14.10 -0.47 7.49
CA VAL A 190 -15.22 -1.42 7.47
C VAL A 190 -16.21 -1.09 6.35
N SER A 191 -16.57 0.19 6.21
CA SER A 191 -17.49 0.66 5.16
C SER A 191 -16.96 0.35 3.77
N PHE A 192 -15.65 0.57 3.55
CA PHE A 192 -15.01 0.27 2.28
C PHE A 192 -15.10 -1.22 1.91
N LEU A 193 -14.79 -2.14 2.83
CA LEU A 193 -14.90 -3.58 2.58
C LEU A 193 -16.36 -4.00 2.34
N LEU A 194 -17.29 -3.56 3.18
CA LEU A 194 -18.72 -3.91 3.06
C LEU A 194 -19.36 -3.35 1.79
N ARG A 195 -18.83 -2.26 1.25
CA ARG A 195 -19.25 -1.74 -0.04
C ARG A 195 -18.81 -2.71 -1.14
N GLN A 196 -17.54 -3.10 -1.24
CA GLN A 196 -17.10 -3.87 -2.40
C GLN A 196 -17.48 -5.36 -2.36
N LEU A 197 -17.35 -6.04 -1.21
CA LEU A 197 -17.41 -7.49 -1.14
C LEU A 197 -18.75 -8.11 -1.57
N PRO A 198 -19.93 -7.54 -1.22
CA PRO A 198 -21.21 -8.11 -1.65
C PRO A 198 -21.54 -7.87 -3.14
N ARG A 199 -20.77 -7.02 -3.84
CA ARG A 199 -21.10 -6.62 -5.21
C ARG A 199 -20.81 -7.77 -6.18
N PRO A 200 -21.78 -8.23 -7.00
CA PRO A 200 -21.52 -9.26 -8.01
C PRO A 200 -20.41 -8.88 -8.99
N SER A 201 -20.27 -7.58 -9.31
CA SER A 201 -19.20 -7.07 -10.16
C SER A 201 -17.82 -7.18 -9.52
N PHE A 202 -17.70 -7.11 -8.20
CA PHE A 202 -16.42 -7.36 -7.53
C PHE A 202 -15.94 -8.79 -7.79
N HIS A 203 -16.85 -9.75 -7.74
CA HIS A 203 -16.51 -11.15 -8.02
C HIS A 203 -16.24 -11.42 -9.50
N ARG A 204 -17.13 -10.95 -10.39
CA ARG A 204 -17.07 -11.26 -11.83
C ARG A 204 -15.99 -10.46 -12.57
N PHE A 205 -15.62 -9.29 -12.05
CA PHE A 205 -14.60 -8.44 -12.67
C PHE A 205 -13.30 -8.50 -11.86
N VAL A 206 -13.29 -7.95 -10.64
CA VAL A 206 -12.07 -7.80 -9.85
C VAL A 206 -11.44 -9.15 -9.52
N ARG A 207 -12.16 -10.05 -8.84
CA ARG A 207 -11.62 -11.36 -8.46
C ARG A 207 -11.32 -12.24 -9.67
N ALA A 208 -12.10 -12.13 -10.75
CA ALA A 208 -11.88 -12.91 -11.96
C ALA A 208 -10.57 -12.50 -12.65
N ARG A 209 -10.31 -11.18 -12.80
CA ARG A 209 -9.08 -10.65 -13.39
C ARG A 209 -7.85 -10.94 -12.54
N LEU A 210 -7.95 -10.77 -11.22
CA LEU A 210 -6.88 -11.16 -10.30
C LEU A 210 -6.54 -12.66 -10.48
N LYS A 211 -7.55 -13.53 -10.45
CA LYS A 211 -7.35 -14.98 -10.63
C LYS A 211 -6.78 -15.34 -12.00
N ALA A 212 -7.26 -14.70 -13.08
CA ALA A 212 -6.80 -14.97 -14.44
C ALA A 212 -5.31 -14.66 -14.62
N ASN A 213 -4.77 -13.70 -13.85
CA ASN A 213 -3.38 -13.29 -13.90
C ASN A 213 -2.54 -13.85 -12.73
N GLY A 214 -3.05 -14.85 -12.00
CA GLY A 214 -2.33 -15.46 -10.87
C GLY A 214 -2.08 -14.49 -9.71
N MET A 215 -2.83 -13.38 -9.63
CA MET A 215 -2.64 -12.30 -8.67
C MET A 215 -3.58 -12.46 -7.48
N THR A 216 -3.09 -12.17 -6.28
CA THR A 216 -3.89 -12.21 -5.04
C THR A 216 -3.76 -10.89 -4.29
N ALA A 217 -4.90 -10.27 -3.96
CA ALA A 217 -4.99 -9.07 -3.14
C ALA A 217 -5.02 -9.41 -1.64
N LEU A 218 -4.14 -8.80 -0.86
CA LEU A 218 -4.00 -8.99 0.58
C LEU A 218 -4.00 -7.61 1.27
N PRO A 219 -5.19 -7.01 1.45
CA PRO A 219 -5.33 -5.68 2.03
C PRO A 219 -5.01 -5.66 3.53
N VAL A 220 -4.33 -4.59 3.96
CA VAL A 220 -4.32 -4.14 5.35
C VAL A 220 -4.72 -2.66 5.38
N LEU A 221 -5.52 -2.27 6.36
CA LEU A 221 -6.06 -0.94 6.50
C LEU A 221 -5.46 -0.29 7.73
N TYR A 222 -5.02 0.96 7.58
CA TYR A 222 -4.26 1.69 8.58
C TYR A 222 -4.85 3.07 8.85
N LEU A 223 -4.51 3.61 10.02
CA LEU A 223 -4.55 5.04 10.31
C LEU A 223 -3.12 5.58 10.36
N PRO A 224 -2.87 6.85 10.02
CA PRO A 224 -1.64 7.52 10.39
C PRO A 224 -1.47 7.52 11.92
N ALA A 225 -0.24 7.29 12.39
CA ALA A 225 0.15 7.38 13.80
C ALA A 225 0.44 8.82 14.24
#